data_AF-A0A212LCS6-F1
#
_entry.id   AF-A0A212LCS6-F1
#
_cell.length_a   1.000
_cell.length_b   1.000
_cell.length_c   1.000
_cell.angle_alpha   90.00
_cell.angle_beta   90.00
_cell.angle_gamma   90.00
#
_symmetry.space_group_name_H-M   'P 1'
#
loop_
_entity.id
_entity.type
_entity.pdbx_description
1 polymer ?
#
loop_
_entity_poly.entity_id
_entity_poly.type
_entity_poly.pdbx_seq_one_letter_code
_entity_poly.pdbx_strand_id
1 'polypeptide(L)'
;MLKARQTAVDRYRARKRTEGLARVELQVPSDDVALLRRVAKALADPATSAESRRALAERFGEQAVPDAKELLLHAPFGDLEFDRPRDFGRPIDL
;
A
#
# COMPACT_ATOMS: atom_id res chain seq x y z
N MET A 1 14.70 -1.94 39.30
CA MET A 1 13.59 -1.19 38.65
C MET A 1 13.59 -1.26 37.12
N LEU A 2 14.72 -1.03 36.43
CA LEU A 2 14.80 -1.07 34.96
C LEU A 2 14.34 -2.40 34.32
N LYS A 3 14.76 -3.56 34.85
CA LYS A 3 14.33 -4.88 34.36
C LYS A 3 12.83 -5.14 34.46
N ALA A 4 12.20 -4.71 35.56
CA ALA A 4 10.75 -4.83 35.76
C ALA A 4 9.95 -3.92 34.79
N ARG A 5 10.49 -2.75 34.44
CA ARG A 5 9.90 -1.86 33.44
C ARG A 5 10.02 -2.43 32.03
N GLN A 6 11.14 -3.08 31.72
CA GLN A 6 11.38 -3.72 30.42
C GLN A 6 10.41 -4.89 30.19
N THR A 7 10.25 -5.78 31.18
CA THR A 7 9.29 -6.89 31.10
C THR A 7 7.83 -6.42 31.01
N ALA A 8 7.47 -5.32 31.68
CA ALA A 8 6.14 -4.73 31.55
C ALA A 8 5.88 -4.18 30.13
N VAL A 9 6.87 -3.52 29.54
CA VAL A 9 6.81 -3.01 28.16
C VAL A 9 6.73 -4.15 27.15
N ASP A 10 7.48 -5.22 27.33
CA ASP A 10 7.46 -6.36 26.41
C ASP A 10 6.14 -7.13 26.49
N ARG A 11 5.55 -7.28 27.68
CA ARG A 11 4.21 -7.85 27.85
C ARG A 11 3.14 -6.98 27.18
N TYR A 12 3.22 -5.66 27.35
CA TYR A 12 2.32 -4.72 26.67
C TYR A 12 2.43 -4.85 25.14
N ARG A 13 3.65 -4.95 24.62
CA ARG A 13 3.91 -5.14 23.18
C ARG A 13 3.37 -6.47 22.66
N ALA A 14 3.59 -7.56 23.39
CA ALA A 14 3.06 -8.88 23.03
C ALA A 14 1.53 -8.83 22.91
N ARG A 15 0.86 -8.23 23.91
CA ARG A 15 -0.60 -8.05 23.90
C ARG A 15 -1.07 -7.26 22.68
N LYS A 16 -0.41 -6.13 22.36
CA LYS A 16 -0.77 -5.31 21.19
C LYS A 16 -0.63 -6.05 19.86
N ARG A 17 0.38 -6.92 19.72
CA ARG A 17 0.50 -7.79 18.53
C ARG A 17 -0.63 -8.79 18.43
N THR A 18 -1.04 -9.40 19.55
CA THR A 18 -2.21 -10.30 19.58
C THR A 18 -3.50 -9.57 19.19
N GLU A 19 -3.61 -8.28 19.51
CA GLU A 19 -4.71 -7.39 19.06
C GLU A 19 -4.59 -6.96 17.58
N GLY A 20 -3.63 -7.49 16.82
CA GLY A 20 -3.44 -7.18 15.40
C GLY A 20 -2.76 -5.82 15.13
N LEU A 21 -2.20 -5.18 16.15
CA LEU A 21 -1.57 -3.86 16.01
C LEU A 21 -0.06 -3.99 15.80
N ALA A 22 0.44 -3.34 14.75
CA ALA A 22 1.86 -3.21 14.44
C ALA A 22 2.43 -1.89 14.97
N ARG A 23 3.72 -1.90 15.34
CA ARG A 23 4.48 -0.68 15.66
C ARG A 23 5.22 -0.21 14.42
N VAL A 24 5.11 1.07 14.12
CA VAL A 24 5.87 1.74 13.06
C VAL A 24 6.65 2.89 13.69
N GLU A 25 7.92 3.02 13.32
CA GLU A 25 8.76 4.15 13.72
C GLU A 25 8.88 5.10 12.54
N LEU A 26 8.58 6.38 12.77
CA LEU A 26 8.43 7.40 11.74
C LEU A 26 9.18 8.67 12.15
N GLN A 27 9.74 9.37 11.17
CA GLN A 27 10.26 10.74 11.33
C GLN A 27 9.38 11.68 10.51
N VAL A 28 8.86 12.73 11.16
CA VAL A 28 7.94 13.70 10.54
C VAL A 28 8.17 15.08 11.15
N PRO A 29 7.71 16.16 10.48
CA PRO A 29 7.65 17.49 11.10
C PRO A 29 6.93 17.46 12.46
N SER A 30 7.36 18.29 13.39
CA SER A 30 6.79 18.38 14.75
C SER A 30 5.28 18.58 14.73
N ASP A 31 4.81 19.36 13.77
CA ASP A 31 3.43 19.83 13.67
C ASP A 31 2.48 18.70 13.23
N ASP A 32 3.02 17.69 12.54
CA ASP A 32 2.24 16.55 12.03
C ASP A 32 2.09 15.42 13.06
N VAL A 33 2.83 15.46 14.17
CA VAL A 33 2.81 14.39 15.19
C VAL A 33 1.40 14.15 15.73
N ALA A 34 0.65 15.23 16.01
CA ALA A 34 -0.72 15.11 16.53
C ALA A 34 -1.67 14.52 15.48
N LEU A 35 -1.48 14.86 14.20
CA LEU A 35 -2.28 14.35 13.10
C LEU A 35 -2.06 12.84 12.92
N LEU A 36 -0.81 12.38 12.85
CA LEU A 36 -0.51 10.96 12.68
C LEU A 36 -1.00 10.09 13.83
N ARG A 37 -0.98 10.63 15.06
CA ARG A 37 -1.61 9.94 16.22
C ARG A 37 -3.11 9.77 16.04
N ARG A 38 -3.81 10.77 15.48
CA ARG A 38 -5.24 10.67 15.19
C ARG A 38 -5.51 9.68 14.05
N VAL A 39 -4.71 9.70 12.99
CA VAL A 39 -4.79 8.74 11.88
C VAL A 39 -4.61 7.31 12.41
N ALA A 40 -3.59 7.05 13.22
CA ALA A 40 -3.36 5.73 13.79
C ALA A 40 -4.53 5.26 14.69
N LYS A 41 -5.16 6.18 15.44
CA LYS A 41 -6.36 5.86 16.23
C LYS A 41 -7.56 5.52 15.34
N ALA A 42 -7.81 6.29 14.29
CA ALA A 42 -8.92 6.06 13.36
C ALA A 42 -8.77 4.73 12.60
N LEU A 43 -7.53 4.33 12.28
CA LEU A 43 -7.23 3.03 11.69
C LEU A 43 -7.40 1.85 12.66
N ALA A 44 -7.20 2.08 13.96
CA ALA A 44 -7.36 1.06 14.99
C ALA A 44 -8.80 0.91 15.49
N ASP A 45 -9.67 1.89 15.24
CA ASP A 45 -11.08 1.84 15.61
C ASP A 45 -11.89 1.06 14.55
N PRO A 46 -12.53 -0.07 14.91
CA PRO A 46 -13.34 -0.85 13.98
C PRO A 46 -14.43 -0.05 13.27
N ALA A 47 -15.01 0.96 13.94
CA ALA A 47 -16.09 1.77 13.38
C ALA A 47 -15.61 2.65 12.21
N THR A 48 -14.37 3.15 12.26
CA THR A 48 -13.84 4.11 11.28
C THR A 48 -12.73 3.53 10.39
N SER A 49 -12.22 2.33 10.71
CA SER A 49 -11.02 1.76 10.10
C SER A 49 -11.13 1.57 8.58
N ALA A 50 -12.27 1.07 8.09
CA ALA A 50 -12.47 0.78 6.67
C ALA A 50 -12.50 2.07 5.84
N GLU A 51 -13.27 3.05 6.28
CA GLU A 51 -13.37 4.37 5.63
C GLU A 51 -12.02 5.09 5.67
N SER A 52 -11.36 5.11 6.83
CA SER A 52 -10.05 5.74 7.00
C SER A 52 -9.00 5.10 6.09
N ARG A 53 -8.98 3.77 5.98
CA ARG A 53 -8.05 3.06 5.08
C ARG A 53 -8.30 3.43 3.62
N ARG A 54 -9.56 3.48 3.19
CA ARG A 54 -9.91 3.87 1.82
C ARG A 54 -9.44 5.29 1.51
N ALA A 55 -9.75 6.25 2.36
CA ALA A 55 -9.34 7.65 2.16
C ALA A 55 -7.81 7.82 2.11
N LEU A 56 -7.08 7.10 2.96
CA LEU A 56 -5.61 7.13 2.93
C LEU A 56 -5.04 6.44 1.69
N ALA A 57 -5.63 5.33 1.24
CA ALA A 57 -5.20 4.65 0.02
C ALA A 57 -5.44 5.50 -1.23
N GLU A 58 -6.59 6.18 -1.31
CA GLU A 58 -6.90 7.11 -2.40
C GLU A 58 -5.89 8.26 -2.48
N ARG A 59 -5.41 8.75 -1.33
CA ARG A 59 -4.53 9.93 -1.28
C ARG A 59 -3.04 9.60 -1.31
N PHE A 60 -2.64 8.50 -0.67
CA PHE A 60 -1.24 8.14 -0.39
C PHE A 60 -0.90 6.69 -0.71
N GLY A 61 -1.88 5.89 -1.15
CA GLY A 61 -1.58 4.55 -1.65
C GLY A 61 -0.60 4.65 -2.81
N GLU A 62 0.27 3.64 -2.94
CA GLU A 62 0.94 3.44 -4.22
C GLU A 62 -0.15 3.40 -5.29
N GLN A 63 -0.11 4.34 -6.23
CA GLN A 63 -0.83 4.15 -7.46
C GLN A 63 -0.27 2.85 -8.01
N ALA A 64 -1.11 1.81 -8.06
CA ALA A 64 -0.76 0.61 -8.80
C ALA A 64 -0.31 1.13 -10.17
N VAL A 65 0.97 0.99 -10.49
CA VAL A 65 1.42 1.25 -11.86
C VAL A 65 0.62 0.25 -12.66
N PRO A 66 -0.36 0.70 -13.47
CA PRO A 66 -1.27 -0.21 -14.13
C PRO A 66 -0.41 -1.19 -14.90
N ASP A 67 -0.70 -2.48 -14.72
CA ASP A 67 0.10 -3.49 -15.41
C ASP A 67 -0.04 -3.28 -16.93
N ALA A 68 0.87 -3.85 -17.71
CA ALA A 68 0.83 -3.66 -19.16
C ALA A 68 -0.52 -4.03 -19.75
N LYS A 69 -1.26 -4.97 -19.16
CA LYS A 69 -2.58 -5.38 -19.63
C LYS A 69 -3.66 -4.34 -19.28
N GLU A 70 -3.63 -3.76 -18.09
CA GLU A 70 -4.50 -2.66 -17.69
C GLU A 70 -4.27 -1.41 -18.55
N LEU A 71 -3.02 -1.10 -18.85
CA LEU A 71 -2.66 -0.03 -19.78
C LEU A 71 -3.23 -0.28 -21.18
N LEU A 72 -3.14 -1.52 -21.69
CA LEU A 72 -3.71 -1.89 -22.98
C LEU A 72 -5.25 -1.83 -22.98
N LEU A 73 -5.90 -2.20 -21.88
CA LEU A 73 -7.38 -2.13 -21.77
C LEU A 73 -7.90 -0.69 -21.76
N HIS A 74 -7.12 0.26 -21.25
CA HIS A 74 -7.48 1.67 -21.16
C HIS A 74 -6.86 2.55 -22.24
N ALA A 75 -6.01 1.99 -23.10
CA ALA A 75 -5.43 2.71 -24.21
C ALA A 75 -6.53 3.04 -25.26
N PRO A 76 -6.43 4.20 -25.94
CA PRO A 76 -7.37 4.60 -26.98
C PRO A 76 -7.10 3.84 -28.28
N PHE A 77 -7.22 2.52 -28.23
CA PHE A 77 -7.22 1.69 -29.42
C PHE A 77 -8.53 1.95 -30.16
N GLY A 78 -8.43 2.58 -31.33
CA GLY A 78 -9.50 2.59 -32.31
C GLY A 78 -9.63 1.21 -32.96
N ASP A 79 -10.00 1.18 -34.23
CA ASP A 79 -10.07 -0.08 -35.00
C ASP A 79 -8.66 -0.58 -35.35
N LEU A 80 -8.03 -1.26 -34.41
CA LEU A 80 -6.77 -1.96 -34.64
C LEU A 80 -7.05 -3.32 -35.27
N GLU A 81 -6.46 -3.55 -36.44
CA GLU A 81 -6.53 -4.84 -37.13
C GLU A 81 -5.49 -5.80 -36.52
N PHE A 82 -5.99 -6.77 -35.75
CA PHE A 82 -5.15 -7.78 -35.09
C PHE A 82 -4.90 -9.03 -35.96
N ASP A 83 -5.54 -9.13 -37.13
CA ASP A 83 -5.45 -10.28 -38.02
C ASP A 83 -4.24 -10.13 -38.96
N ARG A 84 -3.04 -9.95 -38.37
CA ARG A 84 -1.80 -9.95 -39.15
C ARG A 84 -1.43 -11.39 -39.47
N PRO A 85 -1.28 -11.76 -40.76
CA PRO A 85 -0.77 -13.08 -41.11
C PRO A 85 0.62 -13.29 -40.53
N ARG A 86 0.88 -14.53 -40.10
CA ARG A 86 2.12 -14.90 -39.43
C ARG A 86 3.30 -14.62 -40.37
N ASP A 87 4.13 -13.65 -40.00
CA ASP A 87 5.33 -13.26 -40.74
C ASP A 87 6.45 -14.23 -40.37
N PHE A 88 6.83 -15.10 -41.31
CA PHE A 88 7.91 -16.08 -41.11
C PHE A 88 9.31 -15.45 -41.28
N GLY A 89 9.38 -14.13 -41.45
CA GLY A 89 10.63 -13.40 -41.60
C GLY A 89 11.13 -13.41 -43.04
N ARG A 90 12.15 -12.58 -43.26
CA ARG A 90 12.88 -12.53 -44.53
C ARG A 90 14.10 -13.44 -44.42
N PRO A 91 14.51 -14.12 -45.49
CA PRO A 91 15.77 -14.84 -45.48
C PRO A 91 16.90 -13.86 -45.10
N ILE A 92 17.64 -14.21 -44.05
CA ILE A 92 18.87 -13.52 -43.66
C ILE A 92 20.00 -14.37 -44.23
N ASP A 93 20.75 -13.82 -45.19
CA ASP A 93 22.06 -14.38 -45.55
C ASP A 93 23.04 -14.04 -44.42
N LEU A 94 23.67 -15.07 -43.85
CA LEU A 94 24.70 -14.98 -42.81
C LEU A 94 26.09 -14.96 -43.43
#